data_AF-A0A7Z2VQW5-F1
#
_entry.id   AF-A0A7Z2VQW5-F1
#
_cell.length_a   1.000
_cell.length_b   1.000
_cell.length_c   1.000
_cell.angle_alpha   90.00
_cell.angle_beta   90.00
_cell.angle_gamma   90.00
#
_symmetry.space_group_name_H-M   'P 1'
#
loop_
_entity.id
_entity.type
_entity.pdbx_description
1 polymer ?
#
loop_
_entity_poly.entity_id
_entity_poly.type
_entity_poly.pdbx_seq_one_letter_code
_entity_poly.pdbx_strand_id
1 'polypeptide(L)'
;MAAAEHNSISLSSLHADTPIISQYPNRVAELVEEIDRLRKAMTETFLRERSLVADSVMELSRQLDLKINEYMKQVLISREEVR
;
A
#
# COMPACT_ATOMS: atom_id res chain seq x y z
N MET A 1 -13.43 41.23 -16.02
CA MET A 1 -12.12 41.33 -15.35
C MET A 1 -12.23 40.65 -14.00
N ALA A 2 -11.41 39.60 -13.83
CA ALA A 2 -11.08 38.76 -12.67
C ALA A 2 -11.96 38.82 -11.40
N ALA A 3 -12.71 37.72 -11.17
CA ALA A 3 -12.99 37.23 -9.82
C ALA A 3 -11.83 36.29 -9.42
N ALA A 4 -11.18 36.54 -8.29
CA ALA A 4 -10.21 35.63 -7.71
C ALA A 4 -10.69 35.27 -6.31
N GLU A 5 -11.16 34.03 -6.18
CA GLU A 5 -11.67 33.43 -4.96
C GLU A 5 -10.52 33.15 -3.99
N HIS A 6 -10.73 33.52 -2.73
CA HIS A 6 -9.88 33.17 -1.61
C HIS A 6 -9.97 31.67 -1.34
N ASN A 7 -9.00 30.89 -1.81
CA ASN A 7 -8.87 29.48 -1.41
C ASN A 7 -7.87 29.33 -0.26
N SER A 8 -8.33 29.63 0.95
CA SER A 8 -7.65 29.25 2.19
C SER A 8 -7.94 27.77 2.48
N ILE A 9 -7.05 26.87 2.05
CA ILE A 9 -7.12 25.46 2.46
C ILE A 9 -6.60 25.37 3.89
N SER A 10 -7.51 25.56 4.83
CA SER A 10 -7.31 25.25 6.25
C SER A 10 -7.63 23.77 6.45
N LEU A 11 -6.62 22.90 6.32
CA LEU A 11 -6.75 21.49 6.74
C LEU A 11 -6.46 21.42 8.24
N SER A 12 -7.49 21.76 9.02
CA SER A 12 -7.50 21.56 10.46
C SER A 12 -8.39 20.37 10.84
N SER A 13 -7.81 19.53 11.69
CA SER A 13 -8.45 18.86 12.83
C SER A 13 -8.94 17.42 12.66
N LEU A 14 -8.15 16.52 13.26
CA LEU A 14 -8.54 15.50 14.24
C LEU A 14 -9.99 15.02 14.23
N HIS A 15 -10.16 13.72 13.98
CA HIS A 15 -10.96 12.88 14.86
C HIS A 15 -10.28 11.52 15.03
N ALA A 16 -9.64 11.36 16.18
CA ALA A 16 -9.61 10.06 16.86
C ALA A 16 -11.06 9.71 17.25
N ASP A 17 -11.31 8.41 17.44
CA ASP A 17 -12.60 7.78 17.78
C ASP A 17 -13.42 7.23 16.60
N THR A 18 -12.77 6.50 15.69
CA THR A 18 -13.46 5.55 14.80
C THR A 18 -13.31 4.14 15.35
N PRO A 19 -14.38 3.34 15.46
CA PRO A 19 -14.27 1.96 15.94
C PRO A 19 -13.33 1.17 15.03
N ILE A 20 -12.34 0.52 15.66
CA ILE A 20 -11.23 -0.25 15.07
C ILE A 20 -11.70 -1.36 14.09
N ILE A 21 -13.00 -1.64 14.03
CA ILE A 21 -13.60 -2.80 13.36
C ILE A 21 -13.79 -2.61 11.84
N SER A 22 -13.76 -1.38 11.30
CA SER A 22 -14.06 -1.13 9.88
C SER A 22 -12.85 -1.12 8.93
N GLN A 23 -11.62 -0.97 9.44
CA GLN A 23 -10.45 -0.71 8.59
C GLN A 23 -9.73 -2.00 8.11
N TYR A 24 -9.97 -3.13 8.78
CA TYR A 24 -9.36 -4.41 8.45
C TYR A 24 -9.62 -4.91 7.01
N PRO A 25 -10.86 -4.97 6.49
CA PRO A 25 -11.10 -5.48 5.14
C PRO A 25 -10.53 -4.55 4.05
N ASN A 26 -10.56 -3.23 4.28
CA ASN A 26 -10.00 -2.26 3.33
C ASN A 26 -8.48 -2.36 3.26
N ARG A 27 -7.80 -2.46 4.41
CA ARG A 27 -6.33 -2.56 4.41
C ARG A 27 -5.82 -3.84 3.77
N VAL A 28 -6.52 -4.96 3.95
CA VAL A 28 -6.17 -6.22 3.27
C VAL A 28 -6.34 -6.09 1.76
N ALA A 29 -7.42 -5.47 1.28
CA ALA A 29 -7.64 -5.23 -0.15
C ALA A 29 -6.57 -4.30 -0.75
N GLU A 30 -6.26 -3.18 -0.06
CA GLU A 30 -5.20 -2.25 -0.47
C GLU A 30 -3.83 -2.96 -0.60
N LEU A 31 -3.51 -3.83 0.36
CA LEU A 31 -2.26 -4.60 0.34
C LEU A 31 -2.21 -5.58 -0.83
N VAL A 32 -3.32 -6.26 -1.15
CA VAL A 32 -3.40 -7.15 -2.32
C VAL A 32 -3.12 -6.37 -3.61
N GLU A 33 -3.76 -5.21 -3.78
CA GLU A 33 -3.52 -4.39 -4.96
C GLU A 33 -2.08 -3.89 -5.05
N GLU A 34 -1.48 -3.49 -3.92
CA GLU A 34 -0.11 -3.02 -3.88
C GLU A 34 0.89 -4.13 -4.21
N ILE A 35 0.67 -5.33 -3.66
CA ILE A 35 1.44 -6.54 -3.99
C ILE A 35 1.36 -6.83 -5.49
N ASP A 36 0.17 -6.78 -6.09
CA ASP A 36 0.00 -7.07 -7.53
C ASP A 36 0.63 -6.00 -8.42
N ARG A 37 0.54 -4.72 -8.04
CA ARG A 37 1.26 -3.64 -8.72
C ARG A 37 2.78 -3.85 -8.67
N LEU A 38 3.32 -4.20 -7.50
CA LEU A 38 4.75 -4.46 -7.31
C LEU A 38 5.22 -5.69 -8.10
N ARG A 39 4.45 -6.78 -8.13
CA ARG A 39 4.73 -7.96 -8.96
C ARG A 39 4.82 -7.61 -10.45
N LYS A 40 3.86 -6.83 -10.94
CA LYS A 40 3.85 -6.36 -12.33
C LYS A 40 5.08 -5.50 -12.62
N ALA A 41 5.35 -4.50 -11.78
CA ALA A 41 6.51 -3.61 -11.94
C ALA A 41 7.84 -4.38 -11.90
N MET A 42 8.00 -5.34 -10.99
CA MET A 42 9.19 -6.18 -10.90
C MET A 42 9.37 -7.03 -12.16
N THR A 43 8.28 -7.62 -12.67
CA THR A 43 8.30 -8.43 -13.90
C THR A 43 8.69 -7.59 -15.12
N GLU A 44 8.06 -6.42 -15.29
CA GLU A 44 8.39 -5.50 -16.39
C GLU A 44 9.84 -5.00 -16.31
N THR A 45 10.32 -4.71 -15.11
CA THR A 45 11.71 -4.30 -14.88
C THR A 45 12.68 -5.44 -15.20
N PHE A 46 12.39 -6.66 -14.75
CA PHE A 46 13.18 -7.83 -15.12
C PHE A 46 13.24 -8.03 -16.65
N LEU A 47 12.12 -7.89 -17.35
CA LEU A 47 12.09 -8.02 -18.81
C LEU A 47 12.95 -6.96 -19.52
N ARG A 48 13.03 -5.75 -18.95
CA ARG A 48 13.87 -4.65 -19.45
C ARG A 48 15.34 -4.88 -19.16
N GLU A 49 15.69 -5.20 -17.91
CA GLU A 49 17.07 -5.37 -17.45
C GLU A 49 17.68 -6.71 -17.89
N ARG A 50 16.84 -7.70 -18.24
CA ARG A 50 17.23 -9.08 -18.55
C ARG A 50 18.04 -9.75 -17.44
N SER A 51 17.92 -9.28 -16.20
CA SER A 51 18.68 -9.75 -15.06
C SER A 51 17.83 -9.73 -13.80
N LEU A 52 17.79 -10.86 -13.08
CA LEU A 52 17.11 -10.97 -11.79
C LEU A 52 17.89 -10.30 -10.65
N VAL A 53 19.19 -10.08 -10.85
CA VAL A 53 20.09 -9.48 -9.85
C VAL A 53 20.40 -8.01 -10.15
N ALA A 54 19.73 -7.42 -11.14
CA ALA A 54 19.81 -5.98 -11.36
C ALA A 54 19.29 -5.25 -10.11
N ASP A 55 19.98 -4.19 -9.69
CA ASP A 55 19.65 -3.46 -8.47
C ASP A 55 18.19 -2.98 -8.46
N SER A 56 17.67 -2.56 -9.62
CA SER A 56 16.28 -2.14 -9.80
C SER A 56 15.27 -3.27 -9.56
N VAL A 57 15.56 -4.49 -10.01
CA VAL A 57 14.73 -5.67 -9.78
C VAL A 57 14.82 -6.12 -8.33
N MET A 58 16.02 -6.11 -7.75
CA MET A 58 16.25 -6.46 -6.35
C MET A 58 15.54 -5.50 -5.40
N GLU A 59 15.52 -4.20 -5.71
CA GLU A 59 14.81 -3.20 -4.92
C GLU A 59 13.29 -3.41 -4.98
N LEU A 60 12.73 -3.67 -6.16
CA LEU A 60 11.31 -4.02 -6.30
C LEU A 60 10.96 -5.32 -5.56
N SER A 61 11.86 -6.31 -5.57
CA SER A 61 11.69 -7.55 -4.80
C SER A 61 11.61 -7.27 -3.30
N ARG A 62 12.52 -6.45 -2.76
CA ARG A 62 12.51 -6.08 -1.34
C ARG A 62 11.22 -5.36 -0.96
N GLN A 63 10.76 -4.43 -1.79
CA GLN A 63 9.49 -3.72 -1.55
C GLN A 63 8.30 -4.67 -1.58
N LEU A 64 8.27 -5.61 -2.54
CA LEU A 64 7.24 -6.64 -2.62
C LEU A 64 7.23 -7.52 -1.36
N ASP A 65 8.39 -7.97 -0.89
CA ASP A 65 8.52 -8.79 0.30
C ASP A 65 7.99 -8.07 1.55
N LEU A 66 8.26 -6.77 1.70
CA LEU A 66 7.72 -5.97 2.79
C LEU A 66 6.18 -5.97 2.79
N LYS A 67 5.56 -5.83 1.61
CA LYS A 67 4.10 -5.80 1.49
C LYS A 67 3.46 -7.15 1.71
N ILE A 68 4.09 -8.23 1.23
CA ILE A 68 3.67 -9.59 1.54
C ILE A 68 3.72 -9.84 3.05
N ASN A 69 4.81 -9.45 3.71
CA ASN A 69 4.94 -9.59 5.15
C ASN A 69 3.88 -8.79 5.92
N GLU A 70 3.54 -7.59 5.46
CA GLU A 70 2.46 -6.78 6.04
C GLU A 70 1.10 -7.46 5.87
N TYR A 71 0.77 -7.93 4.66
CA TYR A 71 -0.46 -8.68 4.38
C TYR A 71 -0.57 -9.91 5.27
N MET A 72 0.51 -10.70 5.38
CA MET A 72 0.52 -11.91 6.20
C MET A 72 0.24 -11.59 7.67
N LYS A 73 0.80 -10.51 8.22
CA LYS A 73 0.50 -10.07 9.59
C LYS A 73 -0.97 -9.71 9.76
N GLN A 74 -1.54 -8.96 8.82
CA GLN A 74 -2.96 -8.58 8.89
C GLN A 74 -3.88 -9.79 8.84
N VAL A 75 -3.62 -10.74 7.93
CA VAL A 75 -4.39 -11.98 7.82
C VAL A 75 -4.26 -12.84 9.07
N LEU A 76 -3.07 -12.93 9.67
CA LEU A 76 -2.86 -13.67 10.91
C LEU A 76 -3.62 -13.06 12.09
N ILE A 77 -3.56 -11.73 12.26
CA ILE A 77 -4.29 -11.00 13.31
C ILE A 77 -5.80 -11.22 13.16
N SER A 78 -6.35 -11.03 11.96
CA SER A 78 -7.78 -11.23 11.71
C SER A 78 -8.25 -12.66 11.99
N ARG A 79 -7.37 -13.67 11.88
CA ARG A 79 -7.71 -15.07 12.20
C ARG A 79 -7.69 -15.37 13.70
N GLU A 80 -6.91 -14.64 14.47
CA GLU A 80 -6.80 -14.79 15.92
C GLU A 80 -7.94 -14.08 16.65
N GLU A 81 -8.42 -12.93 16.15
CA GLU A 81 -9.60 -12.22 16.68
C GLU A 81 -10.92 -12.99 16.52
N VAL A 82 -10.97 -14.00 15.63
CA VAL A 82 -12.16 -14.83 15.36
C VAL A 82 -12.24 -16.07 16.27
N ARG A 83 -11.20 -16.37 17.06
CA ARG A 83 -11.16 -17.52 17.99
C ARG A 83 -11.58 -17.14 19.40
#